data_AF-A0ABC8JU71-F1
#
_entry.id   AF-A0ABC8JU71-F1
#
_cell.length_a   1.000
_cell.length_b   1.000
_cell.length_c   1.000
_cell.angle_alpha   90.00
_cell.angle_beta   90.00
_cell.angle_gamma   90.00
#
_symmetry.space_group_name_H-M   'P 1'
#
loop_
_entity.id
_entity.type
_entity.pdbx_description
1 polymer ?
#
loop_
_entity_poly.entity_id
_entity_poly.type
_entity_poly.pdbx_seq_one_letter_code
_entity_poly.pdbx_strand_id
1 'polypeptide(L)'
;MAGFTVALMMIMIGVIIVSPCVYGKEFSDRKEIEVERLLKRLNKPALISIKSEDGDIIDCVPLHTQLAFDHPLLKNHIIQMRPSFIPESTSTYTNNYTNVTQAWHKNGVCPENTVSIRRIKKEDI
;
A
#
# COMPACT_ATOMS: atom_id res chain seq x y z
N MET A 1 -34.97 47.30 18.85
CA MET A 1 -34.50 46.69 17.59
C MET A 1 -33.07 46.16 17.70
N ALA A 2 -32.11 46.93 18.20
CA ALA A 2 -30.70 46.49 18.33
C ALA A 2 -30.47 45.26 19.26
N GLY A 3 -31.21 45.14 20.36
CA GLY A 3 -31.04 44.00 21.28
C GLY A 3 -31.41 42.64 20.66
N PHE A 4 -32.42 42.64 19.79
CA PHE A 4 -32.88 41.42 19.11
C PHE A 4 -31.91 40.97 18.02
N THR A 5 -31.32 41.93 17.30
CA THR A 5 -30.29 41.63 16.29
C THR A 5 -29.01 41.11 16.93
N VAL A 6 -28.61 41.63 18.09
CA VAL A 6 -27.43 41.14 18.83
C VAL A 6 -27.67 39.72 19.36
N ALA A 7 -28.85 39.43 19.90
CA ALA A 7 -29.19 38.09 20.35
C ALA A 7 -29.18 37.05 19.21
N LEU A 8 -29.73 37.40 18.05
CA LEU A 8 -29.67 36.55 16.85
C LEU A 8 -28.24 36.32 16.39
N MET A 9 -27.38 37.34 16.38
CA MET A 9 -25.96 37.18 16.02
C MET A 9 -25.23 36.22 16.96
N MET A 10 -25.47 36.29 18.27
CA MET A 10 -24.83 35.40 19.24
C MET A 10 -25.29 33.94 19.10
N ILE A 11 -26.58 33.71 18.77
CA ILE A 11 -27.11 32.38 18.48
C ILE A 11 -26.47 31.81 17.20
N MET A 12 -26.33 32.62 16.15
CA MET A 12 -25.71 32.18 14.90
C MET A 12 -24.22 31.84 15.09
N ILE A 13 -23.48 32.62 15.86
CA ILE A 13 -22.07 32.31 16.20
C ILE A 13 -21.98 31.03 17.03
N GLY A 14 -22.87 30.84 18.00
CA GLY A 14 -22.96 29.59 18.77
C GLY A 14 -23.22 28.37 17.90
N VAL A 15 -24.16 28.45 16.96
CA VAL A 15 -24.46 27.36 16.01
C VAL A 15 -23.28 27.09 15.08
N ILE A 16 -22.62 28.12 14.56
CA ILE A 16 -21.45 27.99 13.68
C ILE A 16 -20.25 27.35 14.40
N ILE A 17 -20.06 27.60 15.70
CA ILE A 17 -18.97 27.02 16.49
C ILE A 17 -19.31 25.61 16.98
N VAL A 18 -20.58 25.33 17.29
CA VAL A 18 -21.02 24.01 17.78
C VAL A 18 -21.23 23.02 16.63
N SER A 19 -21.61 23.46 15.43
CA SER A 19 -21.80 22.58 14.26
C SER A 19 -20.56 21.77 13.87
N PRO A 20 -19.32 22.33 13.83
CA PRO A 20 -18.10 21.55 13.62
C PRO A 20 -17.84 20.52 14.72
N CYS A 21 -18.12 20.87 15.99
CA CYS A 21 -17.90 19.98 17.13
C CYS A 21 -18.91 18.82 17.22
N VAL A 22 -20.08 18.94 16.58
CA VAL A 22 -21.13 17.90 16.55
C VAL A 22 -21.06 17.05 15.27
N TYR A 23 -20.47 17.57 14.19
CA TYR A 23 -20.23 16.83 12.95
C TYR A 23 -18.90 16.08 13.02
N GLY A 24 -18.91 14.77 13.27
CA GLY A 24 -17.74 13.87 13.10
C GLY A 24 -17.13 13.81 11.69
N LYS A 25 -17.44 14.77 10.81
CA LYS A 25 -16.99 14.91 9.43
C LYS A 25 -15.51 15.29 9.35
N GLU A 26 -15.06 16.23 10.18
CA GLU A 26 -13.65 16.66 10.20
C GLU A 26 -12.71 15.50 10.63
N PHE A 27 -13.17 14.67 11.57
CA PHE A 27 -12.44 13.47 11.99
C PHE A 27 -12.45 12.36 10.92
N SER A 28 -13.59 12.15 10.25
CA SER A 28 -13.72 11.19 9.14
C SER A 28 -12.80 11.55 7.97
N ASP A 29 -12.79 12.83 7.56
CA ASP A 29 -11.99 13.33 6.43
C ASP A 29 -10.49 13.20 6.74
N ARG A 30 -10.08 13.51 7.99
CA ARG A 30 -8.69 13.33 8.42
C ARG A 30 -8.25 11.87 8.35
N LYS A 31 -9.10 10.94 8.82
CA LYS A 31 -8.81 9.50 8.76
C LYS A 31 -8.66 9.03 7.32
N GLU A 32 -9.51 9.49 6.42
CA GLU A 32 -9.44 9.17 5.00
C GLU A 32 -8.14 9.67 4.36
N ILE A 33 -7.73 10.91 4.65
CA ILE A 33 -6.45 11.47 4.18
C ILE A 33 -5.25 10.66 4.71
N GLU A 34 -5.29 10.22 5.97
CA GLU A 34 -4.23 9.38 6.55
C GLU A 34 -4.15 8.01 5.86
N VAL A 35 -5.30 7.39 5.56
CA VAL A 35 -5.38 6.14 4.80
C VAL A 35 -4.84 6.32 3.38
N GLU A 36 -5.21 7.39 2.68
CA GLU A 36 -4.68 7.66 1.34
C GLU A 36 -3.16 7.87 1.33
N ARG A 37 -2.63 8.59 2.33
CA ARG A 37 -1.18 8.77 2.50
C ARG A 37 -0.48 7.45 2.75
N LEU A 38 -1.07 6.59 3.58
CA LEU A 38 -0.55 5.26 3.85
C LEU A 38 -0.55 4.39 2.59
N LEU A 39 -1.66 4.36 1.84
CA LEU A 39 -1.77 3.64 0.57
C LEU A 39 -0.73 4.10 -0.45
N LYS A 40 -0.51 5.42 -0.58
CA LYS A 40 0.53 5.97 -1.47
C LYS A 40 1.95 5.56 -1.06
N ARG A 41 2.20 5.39 0.24
CA ARG A 41 3.50 4.95 0.75
C ARG A 41 3.72 3.45 0.54
N LEU A 42 2.67 2.65 0.76
CA LEU A 42 2.70 1.20 0.62
C LEU A 42 2.76 0.75 -0.85
N ASN A 43 1.93 1.34 -1.70
CA ASN A 43 1.88 1.01 -3.13
C ASN A 43 2.92 1.81 -3.91
N LYS A 44 4.11 1.23 -4.08
CA LYS A 44 5.21 1.82 -4.85
C LYS A 44 4.88 1.85 -6.35
N PRO A 45 5.48 2.76 -7.13
CA PRO A 45 5.31 2.79 -8.58
C PRO A 45 5.71 1.46 -9.23
N ALA A 46 4.79 0.88 -9.97
CA ALA A 46 5.00 -0.35 -10.72
C ALA A 46 5.51 -0.06 -12.13
N LEU A 47 6.35 -0.94 -12.67
CA LEU A 47 6.71 -0.90 -14.09
C LEU A 47 5.55 -1.40 -14.95
N ILE A 48 4.93 -2.50 -14.53
CA ILE A 48 3.71 -3.06 -15.10
C ILE A 48 2.82 -3.59 -13.98
N SER A 49 1.52 -3.70 -14.26
CA SER A 49 0.56 -4.33 -13.36
C SER A 49 -0.12 -5.50 -14.07
N ILE A 50 -0.25 -6.64 -13.38
CA ILE A 50 -0.95 -7.84 -13.85
C ILE A 50 -2.21 -7.99 -13.02
N LYS A 51 -3.37 -7.96 -13.68
CA LYS A 51 -4.66 -8.20 -13.01
C LYS A 51 -4.96 -9.70 -13.03
N SER A 52 -5.20 -10.30 -11.87
CA SER A 52 -5.66 -11.69 -11.72
C SER A 52 -7.15 -11.81 -12.11
N GLU A 53 -7.58 -13.03 -12.47
CA GLU A 53 -9.00 -13.37 -12.65
C GLU A 53 -9.81 -13.08 -11.38
N ASP A 54 -9.19 -13.24 -10.20
CA ASP A 54 -9.81 -13.03 -8.88
C ASP A 54 -9.93 -11.54 -8.50
N GLY A 55 -9.49 -10.61 -9.36
CA GLY A 55 -9.57 -9.16 -9.10
C GLY A 55 -8.42 -8.58 -8.27
N ASP A 56 -7.44 -9.40 -7.90
CA ASP A 56 -6.15 -8.94 -7.37
C ASP A 56 -5.33 -8.25 -8.47
N ILE A 57 -4.57 -7.24 -8.08
CA ILE A 57 -3.62 -6.55 -8.97
C ILE A 57 -2.23 -6.80 -8.40
N ILE A 58 -1.36 -7.39 -9.22
CA ILE A 58 0.04 -7.63 -8.92
C ILE A 58 0.86 -6.55 -9.60
N ASP A 59 1.51 -5.72 -8.81
CA ASP A 59 2.42 -4.67 -9.26
C ASP A 59 3.83 -5.23 -9.34
N CYS A 60 4.44 -5.15 -10.52
CA CYS A 60 5.84 -5.51 -10.72
C CYS A 60 6.70 -4.28 -10.38
N VAL A 61 7.22 -4.25 -9.15
CA VAL A 61 7.99 -3.13 -8.61
C VAL A 61 9.48 -3.38 -8.82
N PRO A 62 10.29 -2.39 -9.24
CA PRO A 62 11.74 -2.57 -9.36
C PRO A 62 12.35 -3.10 -8.07
N LEU A 63 13.23 -4.09 -8.18
CA LEU A 63 13.77 -4.85 -7.06
C LEU A 63 14.34 -3.95 -5.94
N HIS A 64 15.08 -2.90 -6.30
CA HIS A 64 15.69 -1.95 -5.36
C HIS A 64 14.72 -0.95 -4.71
N THR A 65 13.47 -0.92 -5.15
CA THR A 65 12.44 0.02 -4.69
C THR A 65 11.33 -0.65 -3.89
N GLN A 66 11.48 -1.95 -3.59
CA GLN A 66 10.53 -2.68 -2.75
C GLN A 66 10.44 -2.07 -1.34
N LEU A 67 9.29 -2.28 -0.70
CA LEU A 67 8.96 -1.73 0.63
C LEU A 67 9.99 -2.03 1.72
N ALA A 68 10.65 -3.20 1.66
CA ALA A 68 11.66 -3.56 2.65
C ALA A 68 12.79 -2.53 2.77
N PHE A 69 13.15 -1.87 1.67
CA PHE A 69 14.24 -0.89 1.65
C PHE A 69 13.86 0.49 2.20
N ASP A 70 12.59 0.73 2.54
CA ASP A 70 12.19 1.89 3.35
C ASP A 70 12.71 1.77 4.78
N HIS A 71 13.04 0.56 5.25
CA HIS A 71 13.59 0.36 6.58
C HIS A 71 15.03 0.90 6.64
N PRO A 72 15.38 1.76 7.63
CA PRO A 72 16.69 2.41 7.69
C PRO A 72 17.88 1.42 7.67
N LEU A 73 17.71 0.26 8.29
CA LEU A 73 18.74 -0.79 8.33
C LEU A 73 19.00 -1.47 6.97
N LEU A 74 18.08 -1.33 6.00
CA LEU A 74 18.16 -2.00 4.70
C LEU A 74 18.46 -1.03 3.54
N LYS A 75 18.57 0.28 3.79
CA LYS A 75 18.72 1.31 2.75
C LYS A 75 19.90 1.08 1.78
N ASN A 76 20.97 0.46 2.26
CA ASN A 76 22.18 0.16 1.49
C ASN A 76 22.45 -1.34 1.38
N HIS A 77 21.41 -2.16 1.55
CA HIS A 77 21.56 -3.61 1.47
C HIS A 77 21.88 -4.05 0.04
N ILE A 78 22.96 -4.81 -0.12
CA ILE A 78 23.33 -5.44 -1.39
C ILE A 78 22.50 -6.71 -1.54
N ILE A 79 21.62 -6.72 -2.54
CA ILE A 79 20.74 -7.85 -2.82
C ILE A 79 21.59 -9.00 -3.34
N GLN A 80 21.54 -10.13 -2.63
CA GLN A 80 22.22 -11.35 -3.04
C GLN A 80 21.33 -12.09 -4.05
N MET A 81 21.79 -12.17 -5.29
CA MET A 81 21.13 -12.94 -6.32
C MET A 81 21.52 -14.41 -6.22
N ARG A 82 20.68 -15.29 -6.77
CA ARG A 82 20.99 -16.72 -6.86
C ARG A 82 22.34 -16.88 -7.59
N PRO A 83 23.31 -17.62 -7.02
CA PRO A 83 24.61 -17.80 -7.65
C PRO A 83 24.45 -18.60 -8.95
N SER A 84 25.34 -18.34 -9.92
CA SER A 84 25.37 -19.07 -11.20
C SER A 84 25.79 -20.53 -11.03
N PHE A 85 26.49 -20.85 -9.94
CA PHE A 85 26.94 -22.19 -9.60
C PHE A 85 26.61 -22.51 -8.15
N ILE A 86 25.94 -23.64 -7.95
CA ILE A 86 25.70 -24.23 -6.63
C ILE A 86 26.55 -25.49 -6.59
N PRO A 87 27.63 -25.56 -5.78
CA PRO A 87 28.43 -26.76 -5.68
C PRO A 87 27.57 -27.94 -5.22
N GLU A 88 27.79 -29.09 -5.85
CA GLU A 88 27.07 -30.33 -5.57
C GLU A 88 27.38 -30.76 -4.12
N SER A 89 26.44 -30.54 -3.21
CA SER A 89 26.55 -31.05 -1.84
C SER A 89 26.09 -32.50 -1.82
N THR A 90 26.74 -33.35 -1.02
CA THR A 90 26.34 -34.76 -0.77
C THR A 90 24.98 -34.91 -0.05
N SER A 91 24.20 -33.84 0.01
CA SER A 91 22.91 -33.83 0.66
C SER A 91 21.84 -34.30 -0.33
N THR A 92 21.10 -35.34 0.06
CA THR A 92 19.92 -35.87 -0.64
C THR A 92 18.73 -34.90 -0.54
N TYR A 93 18.93 -33.62 -0.86
CA TYR A 93 17.82 -32.71 -1.07
C TYR A 93 17.23 -33.01 -2.45
N THR A 94 16.24 -33.91 -2.48
CA THR A 94 15.30 -33.98 -3.58
C THR A 94 14.63 -32.62 -3.71
N ASN A 95 15.01 -31.86 -4.75
CA ASN A 95 14.33 -30.64 -5.17
C ASN A 95 12.94 -31.03 -5.70
N ASN A 96 12.01 -31.36 -4.79
CA ASN A 96 10.59 -31.44 -5.08
C ASN A 96 10.05 -30.01 -5.20
N TYR A 97 10.51 -29.29 -6.22
CA TYR A 97 9.92 -28.03 -6.63
C TYR A 97 8.54 -28.35 -7.21
N THR A 98 7.52 -28.36 -6.36
CA THR A 98 6.16 -28.20 -6.85
C THR A 98 6.07 -26.76 -7.34
N ASN A 99 5.79 -26.59 -8.63
CA ASN A 99 5.48 -25.27 -9.18
C ASN A 99 4.16 -24.83 -8.54
N VAL A 100 4.24 -24.09 -7.43
CA VAL A 100 3.07 -23.49 -6.79
C VAL A 100 2.59 -22.36 -7.70
N THR A 101 1.65 -22.68 -8.57
CA THR A 101 1.05 -21.71 -9.48
C THR A 101 -0.01 -20.91 -8.73
N GLN A 102 0.25 -19.62 -8.50
CA GLN A 102 -0.79 -18.69 -8.05
C GLN A 102 -1.66 -18.25 -9.23
N ALA A 103 -2.93 -17.90 -8.97
CA ALA A 103 -3.92 -17.59 -10.01
C ALA A 103 -3.50 -16.51 -11.02
N TRP A 104 -2.78 -15.48 -10.55
CA TRP A 104 -2.34 -14.36 -11.40
C TRP A 104 -1.29 -14.75 -12.45
N HIS A 105 -0.56 -15.85 -12.27
CA HIS A 105 0.45 -16.31 -13.24
C HIS A 105 -0.15 -16.68 -14.61
N LYS A 106 -1.47 -16.93 -14.68
CA LYS A 106 -2.18 -17.15 -15.94
C LYS A 106 -2.15 -15.92 -16.86
N ASN A 107 -2.05 -14.73 -16.28
CA ASN A 107 -2.20 -13.46 -16.99
C ASN A 107 -0.86 -12.78 -17.29
N GLY A 108 0.25 -13.38 -16.86
CA GLY A 108 1.60 -12.92 -17.17
C GLY A 108 2.60 -13.21 -16.06
N VAL A 109 3.83 -12.74 -16.30
CA VAL A 109 4.95 -12.84 -15.36
C VAL A 109 5.61 -11.48 -15.27
N CYS A 110 6.09 -11.11 -14.09
CA CYS A 110 6.84 -9.89 -13.90
C CYS A 110 8.20 -9.97 -14.62
N PRO A 111 8.69 -8.88 -15.22
CA PRO A 111 9.99 -8.86 -15.89
C PRO A 111 11.13 -9.08 -14.89
N GLU A 112 12.31 -9.46 -15.40
CA GLU A 112 13.51 -9.58 -14.59
C GLU A 112 13.83 -8.27 -13.84
N ASN A 113 14.53 -8.39 -12.71
CA ASN A 113 14.88 -7.26 -11.82
C ASN A 113 13.66 -6.55 -11.21
N THR A 114 12.52 -7.23 -11.12
CA THR A 114 11.33 -6.77 -10.39
C THR A 114 10.85 -7.81 -9.39
N VAL A 115 10.04 -7.34 -8.45
CA VAL A 115 9.33 -8.18 -7.48
C VAL A 115 7.84 -8.02 -7.68
N SER A 116 7.11 -9.15 -7.70
CA SER A 116 5.65 -9.19 -7.76
C SER A 116 5.07 -8.86 -6.39
N ILE A 117 4.37 -7.73 -6.26
CA ILE A 117 3.75 -7.28 -5.01
C ILE A 117 2.24 -7.13 -5.23
N ARG A 118 1.41 -7.77 -4.39
CA ARG A 118 -0.04 -7.55 -4.42
C ARG A 118 -0.35 -6.11 -3.97
N ARG A 119 -1.08 -5.36 -4.79
CA ARG A 119 -1.52 -4.00 -4.48
C ARG A 119 -2.42 -4.01 -3.24
N ILE A 120 -2.11 -3.14 -2.29
CA ILE A 120 -2.89 -2.94 -1.07
C ILE A 120 -4.02 -1.98 -1.39
N LYS A 121 -5.26 -2.37 -1.07
CA LYS A 121 -6.47 -1.56 -1.27
C LYS A 121 -6.91 -0.94 0.04
N LYS A 122 -7.89 -0.03 -0.01
CA LYS A 122 -8.41 0.65 1.18
C LYS A 122 -9.02 -0.34 2.17
N GLU A 123 -9.56 -1.45 1.68
CA GLU A 123 -10.19 -2.49 2.48
C GLU A 123 -9.18 -3.36 3.26
N ASP A 124 -7.90 -3.29 2.91
CA ASP A 124 -6.81 -4.00 3.60
C ASP A 124 -6.24 -3.21 4.81
N ILE A 125 -6.73 -1.98 5.06
CA ILE A 125 -6.27 -1.04 6.11
C ILE A 125 -7.40 -0.72 7.09
#